data_AF-A0A1I0EMG9-F1
#
_entry.id   AF-A0A1I0EMG9-F1
#
_cell.length_a   1.000
_cell.length_b   1.000
_cell.length_c   1.000
_cell.angle_alpha   90.00
_cell.angle_beta   90.00
_cell.angle_gamma   90.00
#
_symmetry.space_group_name_H-M   'P 1'
#
loop_
_entity.id
_entity.type
_entity.pdbx_description
1 polymer ?
#
loop_
_entity_poly.entity_id
_entity_poly.type
_entity_poly.pdbx_seq_one_letter_code
_entity_poly.pdbx_strand_id
1 'polypeptide(L)'
;MSSIQKKIWVLAVVVLLIMATIWISLIYYNQKMQDQYNEILERYLVMNEVTSTSQQMVTALNNYLIDPTSDNYGVIDSNREQIQQMKADVIDLKHAENEFALTNYVNLMDSLIEAADRSLLSHPEGETENARNALTEATHISNYISEMTLTLIDTELKTYDRFYRGIIDQSEEIKQLGIWLLLLITFLLLLFTYWFSLRITQPVEKLTEAAGEISKGRFDLKVEVDSKDEIAFLAKTFDHMRININNLITEIQQKAQLEKELQQSKLLLRESQLRSLQSQINPHFLFNTLNTLSKKAYMEGSEETSDLLVSVAGLLRYNLKHLDKLMTLNDEMKVLHQYMDIQKARYTDRLTFHTSVDESCLDIQIPGLTLQPIVENAVIHAVEPNEDGGVIWFRIIDGEDRVIVEVEDDGPGMPEEKIKQIMAEQLDTTKGHATGIGLSNVVKRLRLFNGFDDVIQIESCFGRGTKVIIHILKERGVVQLDETTNRR
;
A
#
# COMPACT_ATOMS: atom_id res chain seq x y z
N MET A 1 18.65 -25.14 7.73
CA MET A 1 19.21 -23.99 6.97
C MET A 1 18.75 -24.07 5.54
N SER A 2 18.16 -22.99 5.02
CA SER A 2 17.80 -22.88 3.61
C SER A 2 19.05 -22.87 2.71
N SER A 3 18.90 -23.19 1.43
CA SER A 3 19.96 -23.15 0.42
C SER A 3 20.56 -21.74 0.32
N ILE A 4 19.73 -20.70 0.45
CA ILE A 4 20.15 -19.30 0.50
C ILE A 4 21.00 -19.02 1.74
N GLN A 5 20.53 -19.43 2.93
CA GLN A 5 21.29 -19.28 4.18
C GLN A 5 22.64 -20.00 4.10
N LYS A 6 22.69 -21.21 3.52
CA LYS A 6 23.96 -21.93 3.32
C LYS A 6 24.93 -21.15 2.44
N LYS A 7 24.47 -20.56 1.32
CA LYS A 7 25.33 -19.78 0.42
C LYS A 7 25.88 -18.51 1.09
N ILE A 8 25.05 -17.81 1.87
CA ILE A 8 25.48 -16.63 2.65
C ILE A 8 26.51 -17.02 3.71
N TRP A 9 26.25 -18.09 4.47
CA TRP A 9 27.17 -18.57 5.49
C TRP A 9 28.49 -19.06 4.91
N VAL A 10 28.48 -19.75 3.77
CA VAL A 10 29.72 -20.18 3.09
C VAL A 10 30.58 -18.99 2.72
N LEU A 11 30.01 -17.93 2.12
CA LEU A 11 30.80 -16.74 1.80
C LEU A 11 31.33 -16.07 3.07
N ALA A 12 30.48 -15.87 4.09
CA ALA A 12 30.89 -15.23 5.33
C ALA A 12 32.05 -15.97 6.00
N VAL A 13 32.00 -17.31 6.01
CA VAL A 13 33.08 -18.16 6.55
C VAL A 13 34.35 -18.03 5.71
N VAL A 14 34.26 -18.05 4.37
CA VAL A 14 35.43 -17.88 3.50
C VAL A 14 36.10 -16.53 3.73
N VAL A 15 35.32 -15.46 3.79
CA VAL A 15 35.83 -14.10 4.03
C VAL A 15 36.47 -13.99 5.42
N LEU A 16 35.85 -14.56 6.46
CA LEU A 16 36.41 -14.57 7.82
C LEU A 16 37.71 -15.37 7.91
N LEU A 17 37.79 -16.52 7.24
CA LEU A 17 39.01 -17.34 7.22
C LEU A 17 40.17 -16.60 6.53
N ILE A 18 39.89 -15.90 5.43
CA ILE A 18 40.88 -15.06 4.74
C ILE A 18 41.33 -13.92 5.67
N MET A 19 40.40 -13.22 6.34
CA MET A 19 40.78 -12.16 7.29
C MET A 19 41.61 -12.68 8.46
N ALA A 20 41.23 -13.82 9.05
CA ALA A 20 41.94 -14.41 10.18
C ALA A 20 43.36 -14.84 9.80
N THR A 21 43.54 -15.43 8.62
CA THR A 21 44.87 -15.86 8.15
C THR A 21 45.81 -14.67 7.91
N ILE A 22 45.32 -13.57 7.32
CA ILE A 22 46.11 -12.33 7.19
C ILE A 22 46.50 -11.80 8.55
N TRP A 23 45.52 -11.69 9.46
CA TRP A 23 45.74 -11.10 10.77
C TRP A 23 46.75 -11.89 11.59
N ILE A 24 46.65 -13.23 11.57
CA ILE A 24 47.60 -14.15 12.23
C ILE A 24 49.00 -14.04 11.59
N SER A 25 49.10 -13.93 10.26
CA SER A 25 50.40 -13.78 9.60
C SER A 25 51.06 -12.45 9.98
N LEU A 26 50.30 -11.35 9.96
CA LEU A 26 50.82 -10.02 10.26
C LEU A 26 51.26 -9.88 11.72
N ILE A 27 50.49 -10.44 12.67
CA ILE A 27 50.89 -10.45 14.08
C ILE A 27 52.15 -11.29 14.29
N TYR A 28 52.25 -12.47 13.64
CA TYR A 28 53.42 -13.34 13.75
C TYR A 28 54.70 -12.65 13.25
N TYR A 29 54.66 -12.02 12.08
CA TYR A 29 55.82 -11.31 11.54
C TYR A 29 56.21 -10.11 12.39
N ASN A 30 55.24 -9.34 12.88
CA ASN A 30 55.52 -8.19 13.73
C ASN A 30 56.16 -8.61 15.07
N GLN A 31 55.64 -9.68 15.69
CA GLN A 31 56.17 -10.18 16.96
C GLN A 31 57.58 -10.75 16.80
N LYS A 32 57.82 -11.56 15.75
CA LYS A 32 59.16 -12.08 15.44
C LYS A 32 60.19 -10.96 15.25
N MET A 33 59.80 -9.90 14.55
CA MET A 33 60.64 -8.72 14.35
C MET A 33 60.98 -8.01 15.67
N GLN A 34 60.01 -7.89 16.57
CA GLN A 34 60.20 -7.21 17.86
C GLN A 34 61.08 -8.03 18.82
N ASP A 35 60.90 -9.35 18.87
CA ASP A 35 61.70 -10.24 19.72
C ASP A 35 63.19 -10.19 19.32
N GLN A 36 63.47 -10.26 18.01
CA GLN A 36 64.84 -10.18 17.50
C GLN A 36 65.50 -8.81 17.75
N TYR A 37 64.73 -7.73 17.72
CA TYR A 37 65.25 -6.39 18.05
C TYR A 37 65.64 -6.29 19.53
N ASN A 38 64.83 -6.84 20.42
CA ASN A 38 65.09 -6.82 21.86
C ASN A 38 66.35 -7.63 22.24
N GLU A 39 66.54 -8.81 21.65
CA GLU A 39 67.71 -9.67 21.93
C GLU A 39 69.04 -8.98 21.58
N ILE A 40 69.09 -8.25 20.47
CA ILE A 40 70.28 -7.49 20.05
C ILE A 40 70.54 -6.33 21.03
N LEU A 41 69.50 -5.61 21.43
CA LEU A 41 69.63 -4.50 22.38
C LEU A 41 70.16 -4.99 23.73
N GLU A 42 69.66 -6.13 24.21
CA GLU A 42 70.11 -6.76 25.45
C GLU A 42 71.60 -7.14 25.37
N ARG A 43 72.01 -7.78 24.27
CA ARG A 43 73.43 -8.13 24.04
C ARG A 43 74.35 -6.90 24.00
N TYR A 44 73.92 -5.84 23.31
CA TYR A 44 74.66 -4.58 23.27
C TYR A 44 74.85 -3.99 24.68
N LEU A 45 73.79 -3.98 25.51
CA LEU A 45 73.85 -3.45 26.87
C LEU A 45 74.84 -4.24 27.73
N VAL A 46 74.75 -5.58 27.73
CA VAL A 46 75.65 -6.45 28.52
C VAL A 46 77.12 -6.27 28.10
N MET A 47 77.42 -6.25 26.80
CA MET A 47 78.80 -6.11 26.33
C MET A 47 79.41 -4.73 26.67
N ASN A 48 78.59 -3.68 26.59
CA ASN A 48 79.01 -2.34 26.99
C ASN A 48 79.24 -2.24 28.51
N GLU A 49 78.41 -2.90 29.31
CA GLU A 49 78.59 -2.99 30.77
C GLU A 49 79.90 -3.72 31.12
N VAL A 50 80.18 -4.86 30.49
CA VAL A 50 81.45 -5.59 30.68
C VAL A 50 82.66 -4.70 30.36
N THR A 51 82.59 -3.90 29.29
CA THR A 51 83.67 -2.98 28.91
C THR A 51 83.86 -1.85 29.94
N SER A 52 82.77 -1.28 30.43
CA SER A 52 82.83 -0.24 31.47
C SER A 52 83.43 -0.80 32.77
N THR A 53 82.94 -1.96 33.22
CA THR A 53 83.40 -2.59 34.47
C THR A 53 84.84 -3.09 34.35
N SER A 54 85.29 -3.55 33.17
CA SER A 54 86.69 -3.94 32.96
C SER A 54 87.65 -2.74 33.09
N GLN A 55 87.25 -1.56 32.61
CA GLN A 55 88.04 -0.34 32.74
C GLN A 55 88.04 0.18 34.19
N GLN A 56 86.90 0.10 34.86
CA GLN A 56 86.79 0.43 36.29
C GLN A 56 87.62 -0.52 37.15
N MET A 57 87.67 -1.81 36.84
CA MET A 57 88.52 -2.81 37.50
C MET A 57 90.00 -2.40 37.44
N VAL A 58 90.50 -2.08 36.24
CA VAL A 58 91.90 -1.65 36.06
C VAL A 58 92.19 -0.34 36.78
N THR A 59 91.25 0.61 36.75
CA THR A 59 91.38 1.90 37.45
C THR A 59 91.43 1.71 38.96
N ALA A 60 90.54 0.87 39.51
CA ALA A 60 90.49 0.53 40.92
C ALA A 60 91.76 -0.21 41.35
N LEU A 61 92.26 -1.14 40.53
CA LEU A 61 93.52 -1.85 40.76
C LEU A 61 94.72 -0.89 40.81
N ASN A 62 94.80 0.06 39.88
CA ASN A 62 95.84 1.10 39.90
C ASN A 62 95.75 1.98 41.16
N ASN A 63 94.53 2.38 41.56
CA ASN A 63 94.33 3.16 42.78
C ASN A 63 94.74 2.38 44.04
N TYR A 64 94.43 1.09 44.12
CA TYR A 64 94.83 0.23 45.22
C TYR A 64 96.35 0.05 45.31
N LEU A 65 97.06 -0.05 44.17
CA LEU A 65 98.53 -0.11 44.17
C LEU A 65 99.20 1.19 44.62
N ILE A 66 98.51 2.33 44.49
CA ILE A 66 98.98 3.65 44.97
C ILE A 66 98.62 3.84 46.45
N ASP A 67 97.41 3.45 46.84
CA ASP A 67 96.86 3.60 48.19
C ASP A 67 96.06 2.35 48.62
N PRO A 68 96.71 1.39 49.32
CA PRO A 68 96.10 0.11 49.71
C PRO A 68 95.11 0.25 50.87
N THR A 69 93.93 0.80 50.60
CA THR A 69 92.83 0.94 51.56
C THR A 69 91.81 -0.19 51.41
N SER A 70 91.08 -0.48 52.50
CA SER A 70 89.94 -1.41 52.46
C SER A 70 88.86 -0.98 51.46
N ASP A 71 88.70 0.34 51.29
CA ASP A 71 87.70 0.91 50.40
C ASP A 71 88.09 0.66 48.94
N ASN A 72 89.37 0.86 48.57
CA ASN A 72 89.86 0.57 47.23
C ASN A 72 89.82 -0.94 46.91
N TYR A 73 90.09 -1.80 47.91
CA TYR A 73 89.93 -3.24 47.76
C TYR A 73 88.45 -3.64 47.53
N GLY A 74 87.51 -3.02 48.27
CA GLY A 74 86.09 -3.29 48.12
C GLY A 74 85.54 -2.95 46.73
N VAL A 75 86.04 -1.90 46.08
CA VAL A 75 85.67 -1.56 44.69
C VAL A 75 86.18 -2.61 43.70
N ILE A 76 87.39 -3.14 43.92
CA ILE A 76 87.94 -4.22 43.08
C ILE A 76 87.12 -5.50 43.24
N ASP A 77 86.78 -5.87 44.48
CA ASP A 77 85.97 -7.05 44.76
C ASP A 77 84.57 -6.94 44.15
N SER A 78 83.93 -5.77 44.26
CA SER A 78 82.64 -5.51 43.64
C SER A 78 82.69 -5.60 42.11
N ASN A 79 83.71 -5.00 41.47
CA ASN A 79 83.88 -5.09 40.01
C ASN A 79 84.14 -6.54 39.57
N ARG A 80 84.82 -7.34 40.40
CA ARG A 80 85.09 -8.76 40.13
C ARG A 80 83.79 -9.55 40.14
N GLU A 81 82.98 -9.40 41.18
CA GLU A 81 81.67 -10.06 41.28
C GLU A 81 80.77 -9.68 40.10
N GLN A 82 80.74 -8.40 39.71
CA GLN A 82 79.99 -7.94 38.54
C GLN A 82 80.47 -8.58 37.25
N ILE A 83 81.79 -8.62 36.99
CA ILE A 83 82.34 -9.29 35.79
C ILE A 83 82.01 -10.78 35.80
N GLN A 84 82.06 -11.44 36.95
CA GLN A 84 81.66 -12.86 37.07
C GLN A 84 80.17 -13.08 36.82
N GLN A 85 79.30 -12.16 37.26
CA GLN A 85 77.87 -12.25 36.99
C GLN A 85 77.58 -12.03 35.51
N MET A 86 78.10 -10.95 34.92
CA MET A 86 77.92 -10.65 33.49
C MET A 86 78.51 -11.74 32.60
N LYS A 87 79.52 -12.49 33.07
CA LYS A 87 80.04 -13.65 32.35
C LYS A 87 78.95 -14.69 32.09
N ALA A 88 78.06 -14.94 33.07
CA ALA A 88 76.94 -15.86 32.89
C ALA A 88 75.97 -15.33 31.83
N ASP A 89 75.64 -14.03 31.91
CA ASP A 89 74.75 -13.37 30.95
C ASP A 89 75.32 -13.42 29.52
N VAL A 90 76.63 -13.22 29.35
CA VAL A 90 77.32 -13.35 28.04
C VAL A 90 77.31 -14.78 27.52
N ILE A 91 77.39 -15.79 28.40
CA ILE A 91 77.31 -17.20 28.00
C ILE A 91 75.90 -17.55 27.50
N ASP A 92 74.87 -17.02 28.15
CA ASP A 92 73.47 -17.23 27.76
C ASP A 92 73.13 -16.56 26.41
N LEU A 93 73.90 -15.54 26.04
CA LEU A 93 73.81 -14.86 24.75
C LEU A 93 74.52 -15.60 23.60
N LYS A 94 75.03 -16.83 23.78
CA LYS A 94 75.67 -17.60 22.70
C LYS A 94 74.65 -18.20 21.73
N HIS A 95 74.89 -18.02 20.43
CA HIS A 95 74.19 -18.72 19.36
C HIS A 95 75.16 -19.23 18.28
N ALA A 96 74.68 -20.08 17.37
CA ALA A 96 75.49 -20.78 16.39
C ALA A 96 76.44 -19.87 15.57
N GLU A 97 76.03 -18.64 15.27
CA GLU A 97 76.82 -17.71 14.46
C GLU A 97 77.89 -16.90 15.24
N ASN A 98 77.82 -16.81 16.57
CA ASN A 98 78.72 -15.97 17.38
C ASN A 98 79.45 -16.74 18.51
N GLU A 99 79.21 -18.05 18.62
CA GLU A 99 79.70 -18.92 19.69
C GLU A 99 81.22 -18.80 19.90
N PHE A 100 81.99 -18.81 18.81
CA PHE A 100 83.45 -18.71 18.87
C PHE A 100 83.91 -17.36 19.43
N ALA A 101 83.33 -16.26 18.95
CA ALA A 101 83.75 -14.92 19.33
C ALA A 101 83.36 -14.60 20.78
N LEU A 102 82.15 -14.99 21.22
CA LEU A 102 81.73 -14.85 22.62
C LEU A 102 82.51 -15.78 23.56
N THR A 103 82.94 -16.96 23.10
CA THR A 103 83.82 -17.82 23.92
C THR A 103 85.18 -17.17 24.14
N ASN A 104 85.78 -16.55 23.12
CA ASN A 104 87.00 -15.78 23.29
C ASN A 104 86.78 -14.56 24.20
N TYR A 105 85.65 -13.88 24.07
CA TYR A 105 85.30 -12.75 24.91
C TYR A 105 85.18 -13.14 26.40
N VAL A 106 84.52 -14.27 26.69
CA VAL A 106 84.44 -14.85 28.04
C VAL A 106 85.83 -15.22 28.58
N ASN A 107 86.70 -15.80 27.74
CA ASN A 107 88.07 -16.13 28.17
C ASN A 107 88.90 -14.88 28.50
N LEU A 108 88.66 -13.75 27.82
CA LEU A 108 89.28 -12.47 28.16
C LEU A 108 88.79 -11.96 29.51
N MET A 109 87.49 -12.11 29.83
CA MET A 109 86.94 -11.76 31.15
C MET A 109 87.61 -12.57 32.26
N ASP A 110 87.80 -13.88 32.07
CA ASP A 110 88.52 -14.74 33.02
C ASP A 110 89.99 -14.32 33.17
N SER A 111 90.65 -14.06 32.04
CA SER A 111 92.06 -13.61 32.04
C SER A 111 92.23 -12.27 32.76
N LEU A 112 91.25 -11.36 32.66
CA LEU A 112 91.28 -10.08 33.35
C LEU A 112 91.19 -10.27 34.87
N ILE A 113 90.26 -11.11 35.33
CA ILE A 113 90.09 -11.43 36.75
C ILE A 113 91.39 -12.07 37.29
N GLU A 114 91.97 -13.02 36.55
CA GLU A 114 93.21 -13.68 36.94
C GLU A 114 94.39 -12.70 36.99
N ALA A 115 94.54 -11.81 36.01
CA ALA A 115 95.58 -10.79 36.02
C ALA A 115 95.40 -9.81 37.19
N ALA A 116 94.17 -9.43 37.51
CA ALA A 116 93.85 -8.59 38.66
C ALA A 116 94.18 -9.30 39.99
N ASP A 117 93.85 -10.58 40.13
CA ASP A 117 94.24 -11.41 41.29
C ASP A 117 95.75 -11.45 41.51
N ARG A 118 96.50 -11.74 40.45
CA ARG A 118 97.96 -11.80 40.51
C ARG A 118 98.54 -10.45 40.96
N SER A 119 97.99 -9.35 40.44
CA SER A 119 98.41 -8.00 40.84
C SER A 119 98.13 -7.71 42.32
N LEU A 120 97.01 -8.19 42.87
CA LEU A 120 96.67 -8.02 44.29
C LEU A 120 97.57 -8.86 45.20
N LEU A 121 97.87 -10.10 44.82
CA LEU A 121 98.66 -11.04 45.63
C LEU A 121 100.14 -10.66 45.69
N SER A 122 100.71 -10.10 44.62
CA SER A 122 102.12 -9.69 44.59
C SER A 122 102.43 -8.37 45.29
N HIS A 123 101.42 -7.55 45.61
CA HIS A 123 101.64 -6.23 46.24
C HIS A 123 102.10 -6.32 47.73
N PRO A 124 101.50 -7.15 48.60
CA PRO A 124 101.91 -7.30 50.00
C PRO A 124 103.28 -7.97 50.21
N GLU A 125 103.77 -8.73 49.23
CA GLU A 125 105.02 -9.52 49.35
C GLU A 125 106.30 -8.71 49.06
N GLY A 126 106.18 -7.40 48.79
CA GLY A 126 107.31 -6.53 48.45
C GLY A 126 107.75 -6.64 46.97
N GLU A 127 107.04 -7.43 46.16
CA GLU A 127 107.28 -7.62 44.73
C GLU A 127 106.54 -6.56 43.89
N THR A 128 106.87 -5.29 44.12
CA THR A 128 106.21 -4.14 43.46
C THR A 128 106.30 -4.20 41.93
N GLU A 129 107.36 -4.80 41.39
CA GLU A 129 107.53 -4.97 39.95
C GLU A 129 106.56 -6.00 39.37
N ASN A 130 106.34 -7.13 40.05
CA ASN A 130 105.41 -8.18 39.61
C ASN A 130 103.96 -7.69 39.66
N ALA A 131 103.58 -6.96 40.71
CA ALA A 131 102.26 -6.34 40.80
C ALA A 131 102.01 -5.33 39.66
N ARG A 132 103.01 -4.50 39.30
CA ARG A 132 102.91 -3.56 38.18
C ARG A 132 102.84 -4.24 36.81
N ASN A 133 103.58 -5.33 36.64
CA ASN A 133 103.53 -6.13 35.41
C ASN A 133 102.14 -6.76 35.23
N ALA A 134 101.56 -7.31 36.30
CA ALA A 134 100.20 -7.85 36.29
C ALA A 134 99.13 -6.76 36.06
N LEU A 135 99.29 -5.55 36.62
CA LEU A 135 98.42 -4.41 36.28
C LEU A 135 98.52 -4.03 34.80
N THR A 136 99.73 -4.05 34.23
CA THR A 136 99.94 -3.76 32.80
C THR A 136 99.26 -4.81 31.93
N GLU A 137 99.37 -6.09 32.30
CA GLU A 137 98.65 -7.19 31.66
C GLU A 137 97.12 -7.02 31.76
N ALA A 138 96.59 -6.72 32.95
CA ALA A 138 95.17 -6.44 33.15
C ALA A 138 94.70 -5.23 32.31
N THR A 139 95.52 -4.20 32.18
CA THR A 139 95.25 -3.03 31.32
C THR A 139 95.15 -3.43 29.85
N HIS A 140 96.08 -4.26 29.36
CA HIS A 140 96.02 -4.77 27.99
C HIS A 140 94.77 -5.63 27.76
N ILE A 141 94.43 -6.53 28.70
CA ILE A 141 93.24 -7.38 28.58
C ILE A 141 91.96 -6.54 28.58
N SER A 142 91.86 -5.52 29.44
CA SER A 142 90.71 -4.60 29.44
C SER A 142 90.55 -3.82 28.13
N ASN A 143 91.67 -3.40 27.52
CA ASN A 143 91.65 -2.79 26.19
C ASN A 143 91.22 -3.79 25.10
N TYR A 144 91.70 -5.04 25.16
CA TYR A 144 91.25 -6.09 24.24
C TYR A 144 89.76 -6.41 24.39
N ILE A 145 89.23 -6.40 25.62
CA ILE A 145 87.79 -6.52 25.87
C ILE A 145 87.05 -5.37 25.16
N SER A 146 87.50 -4.12 25.34
CA SER A 146 86.90 -2.96 24.68
C SER A 146 86.93 -3.05 23.15
N GLU A 147 88.08 -3.43 22.57
CA GLU A 147 88.23 -3.61 21.12
C GLU A 147 87.37 -4.76 20.58
N MET A 148 87.30 -5.87 21.31
CA MET A 148 86.47 -7.01 20.95
C MET A 148 84.99 -6.65 21.03
N THR A 149 84.56 -5.92 22.05
CA THR A 149 83.20 -5.37 22.16
C THR A 149 82.85 -4.50 20.96
N LEU A 150 83.73 -3.56 20.60
CA LEU A 150 83.52 -2.70 19.42
C LEU A 150 83.46 -3.52 18.12
N THR A 151 84.32 -4.53 17.98
CA THR A 151 84.35 -5.40 16.80
C THR A 151 83.10 -6.27 16.68
N LEU A 152 82.64 -6.85 17.80
CA LEU A 152 81.42 -7.63 17.87
C LEU A 152 80.19 -6.76 17.57
N ILE A 153 80.10 -5.57 18.18
CA ILE A 153 79.02 -4.61 17.93
C ILE A 153 79.04 -4.16 16.47
N ASP A 154 80.20 -3.79 15.90
CA ASP A 154 80.30 -3.39 14.48
C ASP A 154 79.91 -4.53 13.53
N THR A 155 80.31 -5.76 13.85
CA THR A 155 79.94 -6.95 13.08
C THR A 155 78.45 -7.23 13.14
N GLU A 156 77.84 -7.13 14.32
CA GLU A 156 76.39 -7.29 14.49
C GLU A 156 75.61 -6.14 13.84
N LEU A 157 76.05 -4.89 13.97
CA LEU A 157 75.44 -3.72 13.32
C LEU A 157 75.52 -3.80 11.79
N LYS A 158 76.62 -4.28 11.22
CA LYS A 158 76.76 -4.50 9.76
C LYS A 158 75.92 -5.66 9.26
N THR A 159 75.85 -6.73 10.04
CA THR A 159 74.96 -7.86 9.76
C THR A 159 73.50 -7.41 9.84
N TYR A 160 73.18 -6.54 10.79
CA TYR A 160 71.88 -5.91 10.95
C TYR A 160 71.57 -4.89 9.85
N ASP A 161 72.49 -4.05 9.38
CA ASP A 161 72.21 -3.15 8.25
C ASP A 161 71.82 -3.97 7.01
N ARG A 162 72.51 -5.10 6.77
CA ARG A 162 72.14 -6.05 5.70
C ARG A 162 70.79 -6.72 5.94
N PHE A 163 70.52 -7.18 7.16
CA PHE A 163 69.27 -7.83 7.54
C PHE A 163 68.08 -6.88 7.54
N TYR A 164 68.23 -5.69 8.12
CA TYR A 164 67.27 -4.60 8.19
C TYR A 164 66.94 -4.05 6.82
N ARG A 165 67.95 -3.87 5.93
CA ARG A 165 67.68 -3.58 4.51
C ARG A 165 66.91 -4.72 3.85
N GLY A 166 67.28 -5.97 4.10
CA GLY A 166 66.53 -7.13 3.62
C GLY A 166 65.07 -7.17 4.11
N ILE A 167 64.82 -6.80 5.36
CA ILE A 167 63.48 -6.69 5.93
C ILE A 167 62.74 -5.49 5.37
N ILE A 168 63.39 -4.34 5.12
CA ILE A 168 62.76 -3.18 4.51
C ILE A 168 62.33 -3.51 3.08
N ASP A 169 63.19 -4.17 2.30
CA ASP A 169 62.86 -4.62 0.96
C ASP A 169 61.70 -5.64 1.01
N GLN A 170 61.76 -6.61 1.93
CA GLN A 170 60.64 -7.53 2.19
C GLN A 170 59.40 -6.82 2.75
N SER A 171 59.55 -5.68 3.44
CA SER A 171 58.44 -4.90 3.98
C SER A 171 57.67 -4.21 2.87
N GLU A 172 58.36 -3.75 1.82
CA GLU A 172 57.68 -3.29 0.60
C GLU A 172 56.92 -4.43 -0.07
N GLU A 173 57.52 -5.62 -0.20
CA GLU A 173 56.84 -6.79 -0.75
C GLU A 173 55.63 -7.21 0.10
N ILE A 174 55.73 -7.20 1.43
CA ILE A 174 54.63 -7.49 2.36
C ILE A 174 53.52 -6.44 2.25
N LYS A 175 53.88 -5.15 2.14
CA LYS A 175 52.89 -4.07 1.94
C LYS A 175 52.18 -4.22 0.59
N GLN A 176 52.92 -4.50 -0.49
CA GLN A 176 52.35 -4.74 -1.81
C GLN A 176 51.45 -5.97 -1.81
N LEU A 177 51.86 -7.07 -1.20
CA LEU A 177 51.05 -8.27 -1.01
C LEU A 177 49.77 -7.95 -0.24
N GLY A 178 49.86 -7.15 0.83
CA GLY A 178 48.71 -6.66 1.59
C GLY A 178 47.74 -5.84 0.74
N ILE A 179 48.23 -4.95 -0.12
CA ILE A 179 47.42 -4.16 -1.06
C ILE A 179 46.74 -5.06 -2.09
N TRP A 180 47.49 -5.97 -2.72
CA TRP A 180 46.93 -6.93 -3.69
C TRP A 180 45.84 -7.81 -3.09
N LEU A 181 46.05 -8.23 -1.85
CA LEU A 181 45.10 -9.07 -1.14
C LEU A 181 43.85 -8.27 -0.74
N LEU A 182 44.00 -7.02 -0.31
CA LEU A 182 42.87 -6.12 -0.06
C LEU A 182 42.04 -5.92 -1.34
N LEU A 183 42.70 -5.63 -2.46
CA LEU A 183 42.05 -5.50 -3.78
C LEU A 183 41.32 -6.79 -4.17
N LEU A 184 41.92 -7.96 -3.95
CA LEU A 184 41.30 -9.25 -4.20
C LEU A 184 40.01 -9.44 -3.37
N ILE A 185 40.06 -9.14 -2.07
CA ILE A 185 38.88 -9.22 -1.20
C ILE A 185 37.79 -8.25 -1.67
N THR A 186 38.15 -7.00 -1.98
CA THR A 186 37.19 -6.01 -2.50
C THR A 186 36.55 -6.49 -3.80
N PHE A 187 37.34 -7.05 -4.71
CA PHE A 187 36.85 -7.61 -5.96
C PHE A 187 35.90 -8.79 -5.74
N LEU A 188 36.24 -9.72 -4.84
CA LEU A 188 35.39 -10.86 -4.49
C LEU A 188 34.07 -10.41 -3.83
N LEU A 189 34.10 -9.38 -2.99
CA LEU A 189 32.89 -8.80 -2.39
C LEU A 189 31.99 -8.15 -3.45
N LEU A 190 32.55 -7.42 -4.41
CA LEU A 190 31.78 -6.87 -5.53
C LEU A 190 31.14 -7.97 -6.38
N LEU A 191 31.89 -9.02 -6.70
CA LEU A 191 31.39 -10.19 -7.43
C LEU A 191 30.25 -10.87 -6.66
N PHE A 192 30.41 -11.04 -5.34
CA PHE A 192 29.38 -11.61 -4.49
C PHE A 192 28.13 -10.74 -4.44
N THR A 193 28.27 -9.43 -4.25
CA THR A 193 27.13 -8.49 -4.25
C THR A 193 26.37 -8.56 -5.57
N TYR A 194 27.07 -8.59 -6.71
CA TYR A 194 26.46 -8.77 -8.02
C TYR A 194 25.71 -10.10 -8.14
N TRP A 195 26.36 -11.20 -7.76
CA TRP A 195 25.76 -12.53 -7.76
C TRP A 195 24.53 -12.62 -6.85
N PHE A 196 24.59 -12.01 -5.66
CA PHE A 196 23.52 -11.97 -4.68
C PHE A 196 22.31 -11.18 -5.19
N SER A 197 22.58 -10.04 -5.83
CA SER A 197 21.55 -9.21 -6.46
C SER A 197 20.76 -10.00 -7.52
N LEU A 198 21.45 -10.71 -8.41
CA LEU A 198 20.81 -11.51 -9.46
C LEU A 198 20.06 -12.74 -8.92
N ARG A 199 20.62 -13.43 -7.93
CA ARG A 199 20.09 -14.72 -7.46
C ARG A 199 19.00 -14.59 -6.41
N ILE A 200 18.97 -13.51 -5.64
CA ILE A 200 18.08 -13.37 -4.48
C ILE A 200 17.28 -12.07 -4.60
N THR A 201 17.94 -10.92 -4.74
CA THR A 201 17.26 -9.62 -4.72
C THR A 201 16.28 -9.44 -5.87
N GLN A 202 16.70 -9.69 -7.11
CA GLN A 202 15.84 -9.53 -8.30
C GLN A 202 14.59 -10.44 -8.28
N PRO A 203 14.69 -11.76 -8.00
CA PRO A 203 13.51 -12.61 -7.83
C PRO A 203 12.52 -12.14 -6.76
N VAL A 204 13.01 -11.64 -5.63
CA VAL A 204 12.17 -11.13 -4.52
C VAL A 204 11.47 -9.84 -4.91
N GLU A 205 12.17 -8.95 -5.62
CA GLU A 205 11.58 -7.71 -6.14
C GLU A 205 10.44 -8.01 -7.13
N LYS A 206 10.63 -8.95 -8.05
CA LYS A 206 9.56 -9.42 -8.96
C LYS A 206 8.35 -9.98 -8.22
N LEU A 207 8.56 -10.73 -7.14
CA LEU A 207 7.45 -11.23 -6.31
C LEU A 207 6.69 -10.09 -5.62
N THR A 208 7.42 -9.06 -5.18
CA THR A 208 6.84 -7.89 -4.53
C THR A 208 6.04 -7.05 -5.52
N GLU A 209 6.54 -6.88 -6.74
CA GLU A 209 5.83 -6.21 -7.83
C GLU A 209 4.54 -6.98 -8.21
N ALA A 210 4.64 -8.30 -8.37
CA ALA A 210 3.47 -9.16 -8.61
C ALA A 210 2.43 -9.06 -7.50
N ALA A 211 2.86 -9.02 -6.23
CA ALA A 211 1.96 -8.82 -5.10
C ALA A 211 1.26 -7.45 -5.14
N GLY A 212 1.99 -6.40 -5.56
CA GLY A 212 1.42 -5.08 -5.77
C GLY A 212 0.33 -5.05 -6.83
N GLU A 213 0.52 -5.75 -7.95
CA GLU A 213 -0.49 -5.83 -9.02
C GLU A 213 -1.74 -6.63 -8.59
N ILE A 214 -1.55 -7.74 -7.87
CA ILE A 214 -2.66 -8.50 -7.26
C ILE A 214 -3.45 -7.62 -6.28
N SER A 215 -2.76 -6.83 -5.46
CA SER A 215 -3.42 -5.89 -4.52
C SER A 215 -4.24 -4.81 -5.23
N LYS A 216 -3.93 -4.49 -6.49
CA LYS A 216 -4.71 -3.56 -7.32
C LYS A 216 -5.87 -4.26 -8.06
N GLY A 217 -6.10 -5.55 -7.80
CA GLY A 217 -7.16 -6.35 -8.43
C GLY A 217 -6.79 -6.91 -9.80
N ARG A 218 -5.51 -6.88 -10.20
CA ARG A 218 -5.04 -7.43 -11.48
C ARG A 218 -4.52 -8.84 -11.26
N PHE A 219 -5.39 -9.82 -11.47
CA PHE A 219 -5.04 -11.23 -11.24
C PHE A 219 -4.55 -11.94 -12.50
N ASP A 220 -4.50 -11.30 -13.67
CA ASP A 220 -4.21 -11.99 -14.94
C ASP A 220 -2.71 -12.23 -15.17
N LEU A 221 -1.86 -11.51 -14.44
CA LEU A 221 -0.41 -11.56 -14.58
C LEU A 221 0.14 -12.81 -13.89
N LYS A 222 0.77 -13.70 -14.66
CA LYS A 222 1.47 -14.87 -14.12
C LYS A 222 2.70 -14.45 -13.33
N VAL A 223 2.92 -15.11 -12.20
CA VAL A 223 4.11 -14.91 -11.38
C VAL A 223 5.18 -15.88 -11.83
N GLU A 224 5.93 -15.51 -12.87
CA GLU A 224 7.04 -16.31 -13.38
C GLU A 224 8.37 -15.85 -12.78
N VAL A 225 8.88 -16.65 -11.84
CA VAL A 225 10.19 -16.46 -11.24
C VAL A 225 11.03 -17.67 -11.60
N ASP A 226 12.04 -17.47 -12.45
CA ASP A 226 13.03 -18.50 -12.76
C ASP A 226 14.01 -18.61 -11.59
N SER A 227 13.63 -19.41 -10.60
CA SER A 227 14.51 -19.84 -9.52
C SER A 227 14.42 -21.35 -9.32
N LYS A 228 15.45 -21.94 -8.73
CA LYS A 228 15.53 -23.37 -8.37
C LYS A 228 15.65 -23.61 -6.87
N ASP A 229 15.47 -22.56 -6.07
CA ASP A 229 15.64 -22.59 -4.63
C ASP A 229 14.32 -22.30 -3.88
N GLU A 230 14.41 -21.89 -2.62
CA GLU A 230 13.25 -21.55 -1.79
C GLU A 230 12.37 -20.46 -2.41
N ILE A 231 12.93 -19.57 -3.24
CA ILE A 231 12.16 -18.55 -3.95
C ILE A 231 11.25 -19.18 -5.00
N ALA A 232 11.66 -20.29 -5.63
CA ALA A 232 10.84 -21.02 -6.58
C ALA A 232 9.59 -21.61 -5.92
N PHE A 233 9.78 -22.18 -4.72
CA PHE A 233 8.67 -22.67 -3.92
C PHE A 233 7.72 -21.53 -3.55
N LEU A 234 8.26 -20.41 -3.07
CA LEU A 234 7.46 -19.23 -2.72
C LEU A 234 6.69 -18.69 -3.93
N ALA A 235 7.33 -18.56 -5.09
CA ALA A 235 6.71 -18.11 -6.33
C ALA A 235 5.57 -19.03 -6.76
N LYS A 236 5.76 -20.36 -6.69
CA LYS A 236 4.72 -21.33 -7.01
C LYS A 236 3.53 -21.24 -6.05
N THR A 237 3.78 -21.14 -4.75
CA THR A 237 2.71 -20.97 -3.75
C THR A 237 1.97 -19.65 -3.95
N PHE A 238 2.70 -18.58 -4.26
CA PHE A 238 2.13 -17.27 -4.53
C PHE A 238 1.26 -17.26 -5.79
N ASP A 239 1.68 -17.93 -6.86
CA ASP A 239 0.89 -18.10 -8.07
C ASP A 239 -0.39 -18.94 -7.82
N HIS A 240 -0.29 -20.00 -7.01
CA HIS A 240 -1.47 -20.76 -6.57
C HIS A 240 -2.47 -19.89 -5.80
N MET A 241 -1.99 -19.03 -4.89
CA MET A 241 -2.87 -18.09 -4.18
C MET A 241 -3.53 -17.09 -5.15
N ARG A 242 -2.78 -16.53 -6.11
CA ARG A 242 -3.32 -15.65 -7.15
C ARG A 242 -4.46 -16.32 -7.92
N ILE A 243 -4.27 -17.55 -8.38
CA ILE A 243 -5.28 -18.32 -9.13
C ILE A 243 -6.51 -18.55 -8.26
N ASN A 244 -6.33 -18.96 -7.00
CA ASN A 244 -7.44 -19.23 -6.09
C ASN A 244 -8.26 -17.95 -5.81
N ILE A 245 -7.60 -16.81 -5.60
CA ILE A 245 -8.29 -15.54 -5.38
C ILE A 245 -9.06 -15.13 -6.64
N ASN A 246 -8.46 -15.26 -7.82
CA ASN A 246 -9.14 -14.94 -9.08
C ASN A 246 -10.41 -15.78 -9.30
N ASN A 247 -10.31 -17.09 -9.03
CA ASN A 247 -11.45 -18.00 -9.13
C ASN A 247 -12.55 -17.62 -8.13
N LEU A 248 -12.19 -17.30 -6.88
CA LEU A 248 -13.15 -16.90 -5.85
C LEU A 248 -13.86 -15.59 -6.22
N ILE A 249 -13.15 -14.60 -6.75
CA ILE A 249 -13.76 -13.34 -7.20
C ILE A 249 -14.72 -13.59 -8.38
N THR A 250 -14.31 -14.42 -9.33
CA THR A 250 -15.16 -14.79 -10.48
C THR A 250 -16.44 -15.48 -10.01
N GLU A 251 -16.35 -16.41 -9.05
CA GLU A 251 -17.49 -17.10 -8.46
C GLU A 251 -18.44 -16.14 -7.73
N ILE A 252 -17.89 -15.21 -6.94
CA ILE A 252 -18.69 -14.17 -6.25
C ILE A 252 -19.44 -13.30 -7.27
N GLN A 253 -18.77 -12.87 -8.34
CA GLN A 253 -19.39 -12.05 -9.40
C GLN A 253 -20.52 -12.81 -10.11
N GLN A 254 -20.30 -14.07 -10.47
CA GLN A 254 -21.32 -14.92 -11.08
C GLN A 254 -22.53 -15.10 -10.16
N LYS A 255 -22.29 -15.35 -8.86
CA LYS A 255 -23.36 -15.50 -7.88
C LYS A 255 -24.16 -14.21 -7.70
N ALA A 256 -23.49 -13.06 -7.63
CA ALA A 256 -24.15 -11.76 -7.53
C ALA A 256 -25.02 -11.45 -8.76
N GLN A 257 -24.54 -11.79 -9.97
CA GLN A 257 -25.32 -11.65 -11.20
C GLN A 257 -26.56 -12.55 -11.20
N LEU A 258 -26.41 -13.83 -10.82
CA LEU A 258 -27.51 -14.77 -10.73
C LEU A 258 -28.56 -14.33 -9.70
N GLU A 259 -28.12 -13.80 -8.56
CA GLU A 259 -29.01 -13.29 -7.51
C GLU A 259 -29.82 -12.09 -7.98
N LYS A 260 -29.20 -11.17 -8.74
CA LYS A 260 -29.88 -10.03 -9.36
C LYS A 260 -30.94 -10.48 -10.37
N GLU A 261 -30.60 -11.43 -11.25
CA GLU A 261 -31.54 -12.00 -12.23
C GLU A 261 -32.71 -12.71 -11.54
N LEU A 262 -32.44 -13.48 -10.49
CA LEU A 262 -33.47 -14.13 -9.69
C LEU A 262 -34.40 -13.11 -9.03
N GLN A 263 -33.87 -12.01 -8.50
CA GLN A 263 -34.66 -10.97 -7.89
C GLN A 263 -35.58 -10.25 -8.91
N GLN A 264 -35.07 -9.98 -10.11
CA GLN A 264 -35.88 -9.42 -11.21
C GLN A 264 -37.00 -10.38 -11.63
N SER A 265 -36.68 -11.68 -11.77
CA SER A 265 -37.69 -12.71 -12.10
C SER A 265 -38.79 -12.78 -11.03
N LYS A 266 -38.44 -12.71 -9.75
CA LYS A 266 -39.42 -12.67 -8.64
C LYS A 266 -40.32 -11.44 -8.68
N LEU A 267 -39.79 -10.28 -9.05
CA LEU A 267 -40.59 -9.05 -9.20
C LEU A 267 -41.60 -9.20 -10.34
N LEU A 268 -41.15 -9.63 -11.51
CA LEU A 268 -42.01 -9.88 -12.68
C LEU A 268 -43.12 -10.90 -12.37
N LEU A 269 -42.77 -11.97 -11.64
CA LEU A 269 -43.77 -12.96 -11.22
C LEU A 269 -44.83 -12.34 -10.29
N ARG A 270 -44.42 -11.52 -9.33
CA ARG A 270 -45.35 -10.81 -8.44
C ARG A 270 -46.26 -9.87 -9.20
N GLU A 271 -45.72 -9.08 -10.14
CA GLU A 271 -46.51 -8.19 -10.99
C GLU A 271 -47.53 -8.97 -11.83
N SER A 272 -47.12 -10.08 -12.44
CA SER A 272 -48.02 -10.95 -13.20
C SER A 272 -49.13 -11.55 -12.31
N GLN A 273 -48.81 -11.95 -11.08
CA GLN A 273 -49.79 -12.45 -10.12
C GLN A 273 -50.79 -11.37 -9.71
N LEU A 274 -50.30 -10.15 -9.42
CA LEU A 274 -51.15 -9.00 -9.11
C LEU A 274 -52.09 -8.67 -10.26
N ARG A 275 -51.58 -8.64 -11.50
CA ARG A 275 -52.38 -8.40 -12.70
C ARG A 275 -53.45 -9.47 -12.89
N SER A 276 -53.11 -10.74 -12.66
CA SER A 276 -54.07 -11.84 -12.72
C SER A 276 -55.15 -11.72 -11.64
N LEU A 277 -54.79 -11.41 -10.39
CA LEU A 277 -55.74 -11.18 -9.31
C LEU A 277 -56.67 -10.00 -9.61
N GLN A 278 -56.16 -8.89 -10.13
CA GLN A 278 -56.97 -7.75 -10.55
C GLN A 278 -57.97 -8.12 -11.66
N SER A 279 -57.56 -8.98 -12.61
CA SER A 279 -58.44 -9.46 -13.68
C SER A 279 -59.58 -10.39 -13.20
N GLN A 280 -59.51 -10.92 -11.98
CA GLN A 280 -60.56 -11.78 -11.40
C GLN A 280 -61.75 -11.00 -10.83
N ILE A 281 -61.66 -9.67 -10.65
CA ILE A 281 -62.87 -8.86 -10.52
C ILE A 281 -63.60 -9.03 -11.86
N ASN A 282 -64.84 -9.52 -11.87
CA ASN A 282 -65.57 -9.79 -13.10
C ASN A 282 -66.43 -8.57 -13.50
N PRO A 283 -65.97 -7.68 -14.41
CA PRO A 283 -66.75 -6.53 -14.87
C PRO A 283 -68.15 -6.92 -15.34
N HIS A 284 -68.28 -8.11 -15.95
CA HIS A 284 -69.55 -8.58 -16.47
C HIS A 284 -70.59 -8.80 -15.37
N PHE A 285 -70.19 -9.29 -14.19
CA PHE A 285 -71.12 -9.44 -13.07
C PHE A 285 -71.69 -8.09 -12.62
N LEU A 286 -70.83 -7.07 -12.48
CA LEU A 286 -71.23 -5.71 -12.09
C LEU A 286 -72.14 -5.08 -13.14
N PHE A 287 -71.79 -5.17 -14.44
CA PHE A 287 -72.62 -4.63 -15.52
C PHE A 287 -73.97 -5.34 -15.60
N ASN A 288 -73.99 -6.66 -15.44
CA ASN A 288 -75.24 -7.42 -15.48
C ASN A 288 -76.14 -7.07 -14.29
N THR A 289 -75.55 -6.85 -13.11
CA THR A 289 -76.29 -6.44 -11.93
C THR A 289 -76.94 -5.07 -12.14
N LEU A 290 -76.18 -4.07 -12.61
CA LEU A 290 -76.70 -2.73 -12.86
C LEU A 290 -77.74 -2.70 -13.99
N ASN A 291 -77.51 -3.42 -15.09
CA ASN A 291 -78.49 -3.54 -16.16
C ASN A 291 -79.79 -4.20 -15.69
N THR A 292 -79.71 -5.18 -14.78
CA THR A 292 -80.89 -5.84 -14.19
C THR A 292 -81.66 -4.88 -13.29
N LEU A 293 -80.95 -4.10 -12.46
CA LEU A 293 -81.57 -3.06 -11.62
C LEU A 293 -82.22 -1.96 -12.46
N SER A 294 -81.57 -1.51 -13.54
CA SER A 294 -82.12 -0.51 -14.46
C SER A 294 -83.45 -0.99 -15.07
N LYS A 295 -83.50 -2.21 -15.59
CA LYS A 295 -84.73 -2.79 -16.14
C LYS A 295 -85.82 -2.94 -15.09
N LYS A 296 -85.45 -3.29 -13.85
CA LYS A 296 -86.41 -3.39 -12.74
C LYS A 296 -87.01 -2.03 -12.38
N ALA A 297 -86.18 -0.98 -12.27
CA ALA A 297 -86.64 0.38 -12.02
C ALA A 297 -87.60 0.88 -13.11
N TYR A 298 -87.31 0.58 -14.37
CA TYR A 298 -88.20 0.88 -15.50
C TYR A 298 -89.57 0.19 -15.36
N MET A 299 -89.58 -1.11 -15.03
CA MET A 299 -90.84 -1.86 -14.81
C MET A 299 -91.65 -1.35 -13.61
N GLU A 300 -90.99 -0.77 -12.61
CA GLU A 300 -91.63 -0.15 -11.44
C GLU A 300 -92.10 1.30 -11.71
N GLY A 301 -91.97 1.79 -12.96
CA GLY A 301 -92.39 3.12 -13.37
C GLY A 301 -91.43 4.25 -12.96
N SER A 302 -90.23 3.91 -12.48
CA SER A 302 -89.19 4.88 -12.12
C SER A 302 -88.18 5.02 -13.28
N GLU A 303 -88.59 5.76 -14.31
CA GLU A 303 -87.78 5.99 -15.51
C GLU A 303 -86.46 6.72 -15.18
N GLU A 304 -86.51 7.77 -14.36
CA GLU A 304 -85.32 8.53 -13.93
C GLU A 304 -84.28 7.65 -13.21
N THR A 305 -84.73 6.74 -12.34
CA THR A 305 -83.84 5.77 -11.68
C THR A 305 -83.26 4.77 -12.67
N SER A 306 -84.04 4.37 -13.68
CA SER A 306 -83.58 3.46 -14.73
C SER A 306 -82.47 4.09 -15.57
N ASP A 307 -82.65 5.33 -16.00
CA ASP A 307 -81.68 6.09 -16.79
C ASP A 307 -80.40 6.35 -16.00
N LEU A 308 -80.52 6.72 -14.72
CA LEU A 308 -79.37 6.90 -13.84
C LEU A 308 -78.54 5.61 -13.72
N LEU A 309 -79.20 4.45 -13.57
CA LEU A 309 -78.52 3.15 -13.51
C LEU A 309 -77.85 2.78 -14.84
N VAL A 310 -78.41 3.19 -15.99
CA VAL A 310 -77.75 3.04 -17.30
C VAL A 310 -76.51 3.92 -17.38
N SER A 311 -76.60 5.19 -16.97
CA SER A 311 -75.45 6.11 -16.96
C SER A 311 -74.33 5.61 -16.05
N VAL A 312 -74.65 5.07 -14.87
CA VAL A 312 -73.67 4.45 -13.95
C VAL A 312 -73.04 3.20 -14.57
N ALA A 313 -73.84 2.32 -15.20
CA ALA A 313 -73.34 1.13 -15.86
C ALA A 313 -72.44 1.46 -17.06
N GLY A 314 -72.78 2.51 -17.82
CA GLY A 314 -72.00 3.04 -18.93
C GLY A 314 -70.65 3.59 -18.47
N LEU A 315 -70.67 4.46 -17.46
CA LEU A 315 -69.49 5.07 -16.86
C LEU A 315 -68.53 4.02 -16.29
N LEU A 316 -69.03 3.05 -15.52
CA LEU A 316 -68.21 1.96 -14.97
C LEU A 316 -67.62 1.07 -16.06
N ARG A 317 -68.40 0.81 -17.13
CA ARG A 317 -67.92 0.01 -18.27
C ARG A 317 -66.80 0.70 -19.01
N TYR A 318 -66.92 2.01 -19.19
CA TYR A 318 -65.89 2.81 -19.79
C TYR A 318 -64.59 2.75 -19.00
N ASN A 319 -64.67 3.05 -17.69
CA ASN A 319 -63.54 3.05 -16.77
C ASN A 319 -62.80 1.71 -16.76
N LEU A 320 -63.50 0.57 -16.70
CA LEU A 320 -62.89 -0.76 -16.61
C LEU A 320 -62.32 -1.29 -17.93
N LYS A 321 -62.81 -0.84 -19.09
CA LYS A 321 -62.43 -1.37 -20.40
C LYS A 321 -61.35 -0.54 -21.12
N HIS A 322 -61.23 0.73 -20.77
CA HIS A 322 -60.46 1.72 -21.56
C HIS A 322 -59.32 2.41 -20.81
N LEU A 323 -58.93 1.89 -19.63
CA LEU A 323 -57.84 2.42 -18.79
C LEU A 323 -56.50 2.62 -19.52
N ASP A 324 -56.20 1.77 -20.52
CA ASP A 324 -54.95 1.77 -21.31
C ASP A 324 -55.16 1.92 -22.83
N LYS A 325 -56.29 2.49 -23.28
CA LYS A 325 -56.62 2.61 -24.72
C LYS A 325 -56.72 4.07 -25.17
N LEU A 326 -56.36 4.32 -26.43
CA LEU A 326 -56.64 5.57 -27.12
C LEU A 326 -58.13 5.61 -27.49
N MET A 327 -58.77 6.74 -27.21
CA MET A 327 -60.20 7.00 -27.42
C MET A 327 -60.36 8.32 -28.16
N THR A 328 -61.45 8.48 -28.90
CA THR A 328 -61.75 9.76 -29.55
C THR A 328 -62.24 10.78 -28.52
N LEU A 329 -62.06 12.07 -28.79
CA LEU A 329 -62.68 13.14 -27.99
C LEU A 329 -64.20 12.95 -27.90
N ASN A 330 -64.84 12.45 -28.96
CA ASN A 330 -66.25 12.07 -28.97
C ASN A 330 -66.59 11.02 -27.90
N ASP A 331 -65.76 9.98 -27.76
CA ASP A 331 -65.99 8.93 -26.77
C ASP A 331 -65.83 9.46 -25.34
N GLU A 332 -64.81 10.27 -25.08
CA GLU A 332 -64.64 10.96 -23.79
C GLU A 332 -65.80 11.92 -23.49
N MET A 333 -66.32 12.61 -24.51
CA MET A 333 -67.49 13.47 -24.37
C MET A 333 -68.75 12.69 -24.01
N LYS A 334 -69.00 11.52 -24.62
CA LYS A 334 -70.16 10.69 -24.24
C LYS A 334 -70.10 10.27 -22.78
N VAL A 335 -68.92 9.91 -22.31
CA VAL A 335 -68.69 9.52 -20.91
C VAL A 335 -68.84 10.71 -19.99
N LEU A 336 -68.36 11.88 -20.41
CA LEU A 336 -68.52 13.12 -19.66
C LEU A 336 -70.01 13.47 -19.49
N HIS A 337 -70.82 13.35 -20.54
CA HIS A 337 -72.27 13.57 -20.43
C HIS A 337 -72.91 12.58 -19.44
N GLN A 338 -72.59 11.28 -19.53
CA GLN A 338 -73.09 10.28 -18.57
C GLN A 338 -72.70 10.61 -17.13
N TYR A 339 -71.46 11.06 -16.92
CA TYR A 339 -71.00 11.50 -15.61
C TYR A 339 -71.79 12.73 -15.13
N MET A 340 -72.00 13.73 -15.99
CA MET A 340 -72.75 14.94 -15.64
C MET A 340 -74.22 14.65 -15.37
N ASP A 341 -74.85 13.70 -16.05
CA ASP A 341 -76.23 13.26 -15.76
C ASP A 341 -76.32 12.67 -14.35
N ILE A 342 -75.33 11.87 -13.94
CA ILE A 342 -75.24 11.33 -12.58
C ILE A 342 -75.09 12.44 -11.55
N GLN A 343 -74.21 13.42 -11.80
CA GLN A 343 -73.99 14.52 -10.87
C GLN A 343 -75.19 15.49 -10.80
N LYS A 344 -75.88 15.73 -11.92
CA LYS A 344 -77.12 16.53 -11.95
C LYS A 344 -78.24 15.86 -11.16
N ALA A 345 -78.37 14.54 -11.22
CA ALA A 345 -79.33 13.83 -10.36
C ALA A 345 -78.99 13.98 -8.85
N ARG A 346 -77.70 14.07 -8.50
CA ARG A 346 -77.23 14.23 -7.11
C ARG A 346 -77.38 15.65 -6.56
N TYR A 347 -77.06 16.67 -7.36
CA TYR A 347 -77.04 18.08 -6.93
C TYR A 347 -78.25 18.89 -7.43
N THR A 348 -79.09 18.31 -8.29
CA THR A 348 -80.30 18.91 -8.85
C THR A 348 -79.98 20.27 -9.49
N ASP A 349 -80.63 21.36 -9.07
CA ASP A 349 -80.47 22.69 -9.65
C ASP A 349 -79.16 23.40 -9.23
N ARG A 350 -78.38 22.80 -8.32
CA ARG A 350 -77.13 23.39 -7.80
C ARG A 350 -75.92 23.20 -8.72
N LEU A 351 -76.05 22.46 -9.82
CA LEU A 351 -74.95 22.23 -10.77
C LEU A 351 -75.35 22.73 -12.15
N THR A 352 -74.72 23.82 -12.59
CA THR A 352 -74.90 24.34 -13.95
C THR A 352 -73.70 23.95 -14.80
N PHE A 353 -73.95 23.27 -15.92
CA PHE A 353 -72.91 22.83 -16.84
C PHE A 353 -73.13 23.45 -18.22
N HIS A 354 -72.19 24.28 -18.65
CA HIS A 354 -72.19 24.91 -19.96
C HIS A 354 -71.17 24.23 -20.87
N THR A 355 -71.64 23.71 -22.00
CA THR A 355 -70.79 23.09 -23.01
C THR A 355 -70.77 23.92 -24.28
N SER A 356 -69.57 24.14 -24.83
CA SER A 356 -69.38 24.71 -26.16
C SER A 356 -68.32 23.89 -26.87
N VAL A 357 -68.74 23.12 -27.87
CA VAL A 357 -67.88 22.11 -28.51
C VAL A 357 -67.85 22.37 -30.00
N ASP A 358 -66.64 22.53 -30.54
CA ASP A 358 -66.42 22.46 -31.98
C ASP A 358 -66.45 21.01 -32.45
N GLU A 359 -67.47 20.64 -33.23
CA GLU A 359 -67.68 19.28 -33.71
C GLU A 359 -66.54 18.76 -34.61
N SER A 360 -65.81 19.67 -35.28
CA SER A 360 -64.68 19.30 -36.14
C SER A 360 -63.52 18.63 -35.41
N CYS A 361 -63.45 18.81 -34.09
CA CYS A 361 -62.38 18.30 -33.23
C CYS A 361 -62.66 16.89 -32.67
N LEU A 362 -63.88 16.38 -32.81
CA LEU A 362 -64.36 15.22 -32.03
C LEU A 362 -63.67 13.89 -32.37
N ASP A 363 -63.08 13.75 -33.54
CA ASP A 363 -62.43 12.51 -33.99
C ASP A 363 -60.97 12.36 -33.52
N ILE A 364 -60.41 13.39 -32.88
CA ILE A 364 -59.02 13.36 -32.40
C ILE A 364 -58.86 12.34 -31.26
N GLN A 365 -57.76 11.60 -31.30
CA GLN A 365 -57.45 10.59 -30.29
C GLN A 365 -56.73 11.18 -29.09
N ILE A 366 -57.16 10.78 -27.91
CA ILE A 366 -56.53 11.06 -26.62
C ILE A 366 -56.51 9.80 -25.74
N PRO A 367 -55.63 9.72 -24.73
CA PRO A 367 -55.70 8.65 -23.73
C PRO A 367 -57.08 8.65 -23.05
N GLY A 368 -57.67 7.47 -22.88
CA GLY A 368 -58.92 7.35 -22.11
C GLY A 368 -58.78 7.85 -20.67
N LEU A 369 -59.90 8.29 -20.11
CA LEU A 369 -60.03 8.90 -18.78
C LEU A 369 -59.20 10.18 -18.63
N THR A 370 -59.22 11.05 -19.64
CA THR A 370 -58.53 12.35 -19.62
C THR A 370 -59.48 13.46 -19.18
N LEU A 371 -60.67 13.53 -19.78
CA LEU A 371 -61.62 14.62 -19.51
C LEU A 371 -62.38 14.41 -18.21
N GLN A 372 -62.80 13.16 -17.95
CA GLN A 372 -63.60 12.82 -16.77
C GLN A 372 -62.93 13.26 -15.45
N PRO A 373 -61.65 12.95 -15.13
CA PRO A 373 -61.06 13.33 -13.85
C PRO A 373 -60.90 14.85 -13.66
N ILE A 374 -60.75 15.60 -14.76
CA ILE A 374 -60.61 17.06 -14.71
C ILE A 374 -61.96 17.69 -14.39
N VAL A 375 -63.02 17.24 -15.06
CA VAL A 375 -64.38 17.74 -14.78
C VAL A 375 -64.89 17.24 -13.42
N GLU A 376 -64.53 16.02 -13.01
CA GLU A 376 -64.83 15.52 -11.67
C GLU A 376 -64.20 16.40 -10.59
N ASN A 377 -62.94 16.79 -10.76
CA ASN A 377 -62.30 17.74 -9.85
C ASN A 377 -63.00 19.10 -9.86
N ALA A 378 -63.42 19.61 -11.02
CA ALA A 378 -64.20 20.84 -11.11
C ALA A 378 -65.54 20.74 -10.34
N VAL A 379 -66.29 19.65 -10.48
CA VAL A 379 -67.55 19.41 -9.73
C VAL A 379 -67.29 19.35 -8.22
N ILE A 380 -66.29 18.57 -7.80
CA ILE A 380 -65.95 18.43 -6.38
C ILE A 380 -65.57 19.78 -5.77
N HIS A 381 -64.84 20.63 -6.49
CA HIS A 381 -64.32 21.88 -5.94
C HIS A 381 -65.28 23.07 -6.09
N ALA A 382 -66.10 23.12 -7.12
CA ALA A 382 -67.07 24.20 -7.31
C ALA A 382 -68.40 23.96 -6.58
N VAL A 383 -68.89 22.71 -6.53
CA VAL A 383 -70.26 22.42 -6.08
C VAL A 383 -70.33 21.85 -4.67
N GLU A 384 -69.40 21.00 -4.24
CA GLU A 384 -69.45 20.44 -2.87
C GLU A 384 -69.27 21.50 -1.76
N PRO A 385 -68.39 22.51 -1.89
CA PRO A 385 -68.16 23.49 -0.82
C PRO A 385 -69.20 24.62 -0.73
N ASN A 386 -69.94 24.90 -1.81
CA ASN A 386 -70.83 26.07 -1.92
C ASN A 386 -72.30 25.67 -1.81
N GLU A 387 -73.03 26.18 -0.81
CA GLU A 387 -74.46 25.89 -0.61
C GLU A 387 -75.34 26.36 -1.78
N ASP A 388 -74.95 27.44 -2.46
CA ASP A 388 -75.67 28.01 -3.61
C ASP A 388 -75.44 27.25 -4.93
N GLY A 389 -74.57 26.23 -4.93
CA GLY A 389 -74.19 25.47 -6.11
C GLY A 389 -72.92 26.01 -6.80
N GLY A 390 -72.66 25.52 -8.02
CA GLY A 390 -71.50 25.91 -8.81
C GLY A 390 -71.73 25.76 -10.31
N VAL A 391 -70.94 26.52 -11.05
CA VAL A 391 -70.99 26.59 -12.52
C VAL A 391 -69.69 26.07 -13.11
N ILE A 392 -69.84 25.18 -14.08
CA ILE A 392 -68.71 24.61 -14.82
C ILE A 392 -68.89 24.92 -16.30
N TRP A 393 -67.85 25.50 -16.89
CA TRP A 393 -67.77 25.74 -18.32
C TRP A 393 -66.78 24.76 -18.94
N PHE A 394 -67.25 24.04 -19.96
CA PHE A 394 -66.45 23.11 -20.74
C PHE A 394 -66.42 23.56 -22.20
N ARG A 395 -65.21 23.77 -22.74
CA ARG A 395 -65.03 24.26 -24.11
C ARG A 395 -64.05 23.39 -24.89
N ILE A 396 -64.39 23.07 -26.14
CA ILE A 396 -63.46 22.47 -27.12
C ILE A 396 -63.37 23.45 -28.28
N ILE A 397 -62.16 23.94 -28.54
CA ILE A 397 -61.89 25.00 -29.51
C ILE A 397 -60.87 24.48 -30.52
N ASP A 398 -61.20 24.63 -31.81
CA ASP A 398 -60.29 24.34 -32.91
C ASP A 398 -59.25 25.47 -33.06
N GLY A 399 -57.98 25.19 -32.77
CA GLY A 399 -56.84 26.10 -33.04
C GLY A 399 -56.18 25.79 -34.39
N GLU A 400 -55.05 26.39 -34.74
CA GLU A 400 -54.37 26.05 -36.01
C GLU A 400 -53.76 24.64 -35.97
N ASP A 401 -52.76 24.41 -35.12
CA ASP A 401 -52.05 23.12 -35.01
C ASP A 401 -52.52 22.24 -33.84
N ARG A 402 -53.37 22.78 -32.97
CA ARG A 402 -53.79 22.16 -31.71
C ARG A 402 -55.29 22.32 -31.48
N VAL A 403 -55.89 21.31 -30.85
CA VAL A 403 -57.20 21.43 -30.20
C VAL A 403 -56.99 21.81 -28.75
N ILE A 404 -57.74 22.82 -28.33
CA ILE A 404 -57.69 23.36 -26.97
C ILE A 404 -58.95 22.89 -26.25
N VAL A 405 -58.75 22.17 -25.15
CA VAL A 405 -59.84 21.78 -24.24
C VAL A 405 -59.74 22.59 -22.98
N GLU A 406 -60.77 23.34 -22.64
CA GLU A 406 -60.84 24.16 -21.44
C GLU A 406 -61.91 23.64 -20.48
N VAL A 407 -61.55 23.52 -19.21
CA VAL A 407 -62.49 23.27 -18.10
C VAL A 407 -62.31 24.39 -17.10
N GLU A 408 -63.36 25.16 -16.87
CA GLU A 408 -63.38 26.29 -15.96
C GLU A 408 -64.47 26.11 -14.90
N ASP A 409 -64.14 26.39 -13.65
CA ASP A 409 -65.04 26.28 -12.50
C ASP A 409 -65.04 27.56 -11.67
N ASP A 410 -66.14 27.84 -10.98
CA ASP A 410 -66.32 29.00 -10.09
C ASP A 410 -66.00 28.72 -8.61
N GLY A 411 -65.21 27.66 -8.35
CA GLY A 411 -64.83 27.24 -7.01
C GLY A 411 -63.84 28.18 -6.28
N PRO A 412 -63.32 27.76 -5.12
CA PRO A 412 -62.44 28.58 -4.28
C PRO A 412 -61.03 28.78 -4.86
N GLY A 413 -60.69 28.15 -6.00
CA GLY A 413 -59.36 28.21 -6.60
C GLY A 413 -58.28 27.44 -5.83
N MET A 414 -57.06 27.42 -6.38
CA MET A 414 -55.90 26.68 -5.85
C MET A 414 -54.71 27.62 -5.57
N PRO A 415 -53.97 27.42 -4.46
CA PRO A 415 -52.71 28.11 -4.23
C PRO A 415 -51.63 27.72 -5.25
N GLU A 416 -50.74 28.65 -5.60
CA GLU A 416 -49.68 28.45 -6.60
C GLU A 416 -48.72 27.30 -6.24
N GLU A 417 -48.45 27.09 -4.95
CA GLU A 417 -47.63 25.96 -4.47
C GLU A 417 -48.24 24.60 -4.83
N LYS A 418 -49.57 24.49 -4.74
CA LYS A 418 -50.30 23.26 -5.07
C LYS A 418 -50.29 23.01 -6.58
N ILE A 419 -50.39 24.07 -7.39
CA ILE A 419 -50.25 23.99 -8.85
C ILE A 419 -48.85 23.47 -9.21
N LYS A 420 -47.79 24.01 -8.59
CA LYS A 420 -46.40 23.56 -8.80
C LYS A 420 -46.20 22.09 -8.41
N GLN A 421 -46.79 21.63 -7.32
CA GLN A 421 -46.71 20.21 -6.89
C GLN A 421 -47.39 19.26 -7.88
N ILE A 422 -48.55 19.64 -8.41
CA ILE A 422 -49.29 18.85 -9.42
C ILE A 422 -48.47 18.80 -10.73
N MET A 423 -47.90 19.93 -11.16
CA MET A 423 -47.09 20.00 -12.38
C MET A 423 -45.74 19.26 -12.27
N ALA A 424 -45.15 19.20 -11.07
CA ALA A 424 -43.87 18.55 -10.78
C ALA A 424 -43.99 17.04 -10.49
N GLU A 425 -45.20 16.47 -10.53
CA GLU A 425 -45.47 15.04 -10.26
C GLU A 425 -44.98 14.57 -8.86
N GLN A 426 -44.88 15.49 -7.88
CA GLN A 426 -44.30 15.25 -6.55
C GLN A 426 -45.33 14.85 -5.46
N LEU A 427 -46.58 14.57 -5.84
CA LEU A 427 -47.60 14.12 -4.89
C LEU A 427 -47.35 12.67 -4.46
N ASP A 428 -46.91 12.48 -3.22
CA ASP A 428 -46.76 11.17 -2.56
C ASP A 428 -48.09 10.40 -2.58
N THR A 429 -48.08 9.20 -3.16
CA THR A 429 -49.22 8.28 -3.29
C THR A 429 -49.67 7.66 -1.95
N THR A 430 -49.12 8.10 -0.82
CA THR A 430 -49.28 7.47 0.51
C THR A 430 -50.30 8.15 1.42
N LYS A 431 -50.84 9.32 1.06
CA LYS A 431 -51.90 10.00 1.83
C LYS A 431 -53.20 10.03 1.03
N GLY A 432 -54.18 9.25 1.50
CA GLY A 432 -55.46 8.94 0.82
C GLY A 432 -56.46 10.09 0.65
N HIS A 433 -56.05 11.21 0.05
CA HIS A 433 -56.98 12.20 -0.49
C HIS A 433 -57.05 12.04 -2.02
N ALA A 434 -58.18 11.50 -2.48
CA ALA A 434 -58.39 11.05 -3.86
C ALA A 434 -58.30 12.15 -4.94
N THR A 435 -58.49 13.42 -4.58
CA THR A 435 -58.66 14.54 -5.54
C THR A 435 -57.36 15.00 -6.21
N GLY A 436 -56.21 14.92 -5.53
CA GLY A 436 -54.90 15.32 -6.10
C GLY A 436 -54.27 14.28 -7.01
N ILE A 437 -54.67 13.01 -6.88
CA ILE A 437 -54.12 11.86 -7.60
C ILE A 437 -54.64 11.82 -9.04
N GLY A 438 -55.91 12.19 -9.24
CA GLY A 438 -56.57 12.18 -10.56
C GLY A 438 -55.91 13.11 -11.56
N LEU A 439 -55.69 14.38 -11.21
CA LEU A 439 -55.13 15.39 -12.12
C LEU A 439 -53.66 15.13 -12.46
N SER A 440 -52.83 14.74 -11.47
CA SER A 440 -51.43 14.37 -11.69
C SER A 440 -51.29 13.18 -12.66
N ASN A 441 -52.17 12.18 -12.54
CA ASN A 441 -52.20 11.04 -13.45
C ASN A 441 -52.65 11.42 -14.87
N VAL A 442 -53.55 12.41 -15.02
CA VAL A 442 -53.91 12.94 -16.34
C VAL A 442 -52.73 13.70 -16.96
N VAL A 443 -52.06 14.57 -16.21
CA VAL A 443 -50.87 15.31 -16.65
C VAL A 443 -49.78 14.36 -17.15
N LYS A 444 -49.45 13.33 -16.36
CA LYS A 444 -48.43 12.34 -16.71
C LYS A 444 -48.78 11.56 -17.99
N ARG A 445 -50.05 11.15 -18.14
CA ARG A 445 -50.51 10.42 -19.33
C ARG A 445 -50.50 11.30 -20.58
N LEU A 446 -50.91 12.56 -20.46
CA LEU A 446 -50.85 13.52 -21.57
C LEU A 446 -49.41 13.82 -21.99
N ARG A 447 -48.47 14.00 -21.06
CA ARG A 447 -47.04 14.18 -21.38
C ARG A 447 -46.46 12.98 -22.12
N LEU A 448 -46.78 11.76 -21.67
CA LEU A 448 -46.34 10.53 -22.34
C LEU A 448 -46.94 10.39 -23.75
N PHE A 449 -48.20 10.79 -23.93
CA PHE A 449 -48.89 10.73 -25.22
C PHE A 449 -48.37 11.77 -26.22
N ASN A 450 -48.23 13.02 -25.77
CA ASN A 450 -47.83 14.15 -26.62
C ASN A 450 -46.30 14.28 -26.77
N GLY A 451 -45.49 13.70 -25.89
CA GLY A 451 -44.02 13.72 -25.96
C GLY A 451 -43.38 15.11 -25.80
N PHE A 452 -44.08 16.07 -25.19
CA PHE A 452 -43.57 17.37 -24.77
C PHE A 452 -44.23 17.78 -23.44
N ASP A 453 -43.58 18.66 -22.68
CA ASP A 453 -44.01 19.00 -21.31
C ASP A 453 -45.16 20.02 -21.26
N ASP A 454 -45.32 20.84 -22.30
CA ASP A 454 -46.30 21.92 -22.42
C ASP A 454 -47.68 21.44 -22.94
N VAL A 455 -48.27 20.49 -22.21
CA VAL A 455 -49.55 19.85 -22.58
C VAL A 455 -50.74 20.35 -21.77
N ILE A 456 -50.49 20.96 -20.62
CA ILE A 456 -51.52 21.39 -19.68
C ILE A 456 -51.10 22.65 -18.94
N GLN A 457 -52.01 23.61 -18.88
CA GLN A 457 -51.87 24.87 -18.17
C GLN A 457 -53.00 24.99 -17.16
N ILE A 458 -52.68 25.37 -15.92
CA ILE A 458 -53.67 25.61 -14.86
C ILE A 458 -53.58 27.07 -14.47
N GLU A 459 -54.65 27.80 -14.72
CA GLU A 459 -54.84 29.18 -14.28
C GLU A 459 -55.81 29.17 -13.10
N SER A 460 -55.32 29.53 -11.91
CA SER A 460 -56.17 29.57 -10.73
C SER A 460 -55.76 30.73 -9.83
N CYS A 461 -56.75 31.39 -9.25
CA CYS A 461 -56.57 32.41 -8.24
C CYS A 461 -57.49 32.09 -7.06
N PHE A 462 -56.96 32.17 -5.84
CA PHE A 462 -57.75 31.91 -4.64
C PHE A 462 -58.98 32.84 -4.59
N GLY A 463 -60.17 32.25 -4.50
CA GLY A 463 -61.46 32.93 -4.49
C GLY A 463 -62.03 33.32 -5.87
N ARG A 464 -61.44 32.89 -6.99
CA ARG A 464 -61.92 33.21 -8.36
C ARG A 464 -62.06 32.00 -9.30
N GLY A 465 -62.10 30.78 -8.77
CA GLY A 465 -62.21 29.58 -9.59
C GLY A 465 -60.90 29.04 -10.14
N THR A 466 -61.00 27.96 -10.91
CA THR A 466 -59.87 27.35 -11.62
C THR A 466 -60.21 27.12 -13.07
N LYS A 467 -59.27 27.43 -13.96
CA LYS A 467 -59.31 27.11 -15.38
C LYS A 467 -58.16 26.17 -15.74
N VAL A 468 -58.50 24.99 -16.23
CA VAL A 468 -57.56 23.99 -16.75
C VAL A 468 -57.64 24.00 -18.27
N ILE A 469 -56.50 24.18 -18.93
CA ILE A 469 -56.36 24.26 -20.38
C ILE A 469 -55.47 23.11 -20.83
N ILE A 470 -55.96 22.29 -21.75
CA ILE A 470 -55.24 21.14 -22.31
C ILE A 470 -54.97 21.42 -23.78
N HIS A 471 -53.74 21.15 -24.20
CA HIS A 471 -53.30 21.29 -25.59
C HIS A 471 -53.08 19.92 -26.22
N ILE A 472 -53.91 19.59 -27.21
CA ILE A 472 -53.85 18.33 -27.96
C ILE A 472 -53.42 18.62 -29.40
N LEU A 473 -52.43 17.91 -29.94
CA LEU A 473 -52.03 18.08 -31.35
C LEU A 473 -53.07 17.46 -32.30
N LYS A 474 -53.37 18.13 -33.41
CA LYS A 474 -54.28 17.61 -34.46
C LYS A 474 -53.66 16.46 -35.27
N GLU A 475 -52.36 16.51 -35.51
CA GLU A 475 -51.63 15.46 -36.22
C GLU A 475 -50.47 14.90 -35.40
N ARG A 476 -50.55 13.60 -35.07
CA ARG A 476 -49.40 12.70 -35.05
C ARG A 476 -49.77 11.45 -35.84
N GLY A 477 -49.03 11.19 -36.91
CA GLY A 477 -49.10 9.93 -37.64
C GLY A 477 -48.91 8.76 -36.68
N VAL A 478 -49.81 7.79 -36.80
CA VAL A 478 -49.75 6.40 -36.30
C VAL A 478 -48.34 6.01 -35.81
N VAL A 479 -48.09 6.15 -34.51
CA VAL A 479 -47.06 5.34 -33.84
C VAL A 479 -47.81 4.18 -33.23
N GLN A 480 -47.71 3.02 -33.88
CA GLN A 480 -48.02 1.74 -33.27
C GLN A 480 -47.33 1.67 -31.92
N LEU A 481 -48.11 1.59 -30.84
CA LEU A 481 -47.64 1.01 -29.59
C LEU A 481 -47.24 -0.43 -29.91
N ASP A 482 -45.95 -0.64 -30.12
CA ASP A 482 -45.34 -1.93 -30.38
C ASP A 482 -45.77 -2.94 -29.32
N GLU A 483 -46.41 -4.03 -29.75
CA GLU A 483 -46.67 -5.25 -28.97
C GLU A 483 -45.38 -6.03 -28.64
N THR A 484 -44.19 -5.41 -28.70
CA THR A 484 -42.94 -6.06 -28.30
C THR A 484 -42.60 -5.78 -26.85
N THR A 485 -43.39 -6.33 -25.93
CA THR A 485 -42.90 -6.65 -24.58
C THR A 485 -43.55 -7.92 -24.04
N ASN A 486 -43.45 -9.01 -24.81
CA ASN A 486 -43.61 -10.35 -24.25
C ASN A 486 -42.90 -11.40 -25.12
N ARG A 487 -41.57 -11.39 -25.11
CA ARG A 487 -40.70 -12.53 -25.47
C ARG A 487 -39.24 -12.18 -25.14
N ARG A 488 -38.89 -12.25 -23.86
CA ARG A 488 -37.68 -12.91 -23.36
C ARG A 488 -37.75 -13.02 -21.85
#